data_AF-A0A5K0XFG0-F1
#
_entry.id   AF-A0A5K0XFG0-F1
#
_cell.length_a   1.000
_cell.length_b   1.000
_cell.length_c   1.000
_cell.angle_alpha   90.00
_cell.angle_beta   90.00
_cell.angle_gamma   90.00
#
_symmetry.space_group_name_H-M   'P 1'
#
loop_
_entity.id
_entity.type
_entity.pdbx_description
1 polymer ?
#
loop_
_entity_poly.entity_id
_entity_poly.type
_entity_poly.pdbx_seq_one_letter_code
_entity_poly.pdbx_strand_id
1 'polypeptide(L)' 'VIFRFIGHHTGHPLLGAKVVAAMLMFATVSGILMALFLNTAGGAWDNAKKFIETGALGGKGSDCHKAAVTGDT' A
#
# COMPACT_ATOMS: atom_id res chain seq x y z
N VAL A 1 -14.44 -19.69 -14.26
CA VAL A 1 -15.00 -20.64 -15.26
C VAL A 1 -13.92 -21.11 -16.26
N ILE A 2 -13.18 -20.21 -16.89
CA ILE A 2 -12.12 -20.53 -17.88
C ILE A 2 -11.07 -21.53 -17.36
N PHE A 3 -10.46 -21.28 -16.19
CA PHE A 3 -9.44 -22.17 -15.62
C PHE A 3 -9.94 -23.58 -15.25
N ARG A 4 -11.26 -23.75 -15.06
CA ARG A 4 -11.86 -25.08 -14.84
C ARG A 4 -11.94 -25.86 -16.15
N PHE A 5 -12.34 -25.19 -17.24
CA PHE A 5 -12.36 -25.80 -18.59
C PHE A 5 -10.96 -26.15 -19.08
N ILE A 6 -9.99 -25.24 -18.90
CA ILE A 6 -8.59 -25.49 -19.25
C ILE A 6 -8.05 -26.64 -18.41
N GLY A 7 -8.28 -26.62 -17.09
CA GLY A 7 -7.83 -27.69 -16.20
C GLY A 7 -8.36 -29.07 -16.60
N HIS A 8 -9.60 -29.16 -17.07
CA HIS A 8 -10.14 -30.40 -17.60
C HIS A 8 -9.43 -30.87 -18.89
N HIS A 9 -9.12 -29.96 -19.81
CA HIS A 9 -8.44 -30.30 -21.08
C HIS A 9 -6.94 -30.59 -20.91
N THR A 10 -6.29 -30.04 -19.89
CA THR A 10 -4.86 -30.24 -19.64
C THR A 10 -4.56 -31.32 -18.60
N GLY A 11 -5.55 -32.11 -18.17
CA GLY A 11 -5.37 -33.16 -17.15
C GLY A 11 -5.11 -32.63 -15.73
N HIS A 12 -5.44 -31.36 -15.46
CA HIS A 12 -5.29 -30.71 -14.15
C HIS A 12 -6.66 -30.29 -13.58
N PRO A 13 -7.44 -31.23 -13.01
CA PRO A 13 -8.83 -30.98 -12.61
C PRO A 13 -8.98 -29.90 -11.53
N LEU A 14 -7.94 -29.65 -10.73
CA LEU A 14 -7.94 -28.65 -9.66
C LEU A 14 -7.37 -27.27 -10.08
N LEU A 15 -7.07 -27.06 -11.36
CA LEU A 15 -6.43 -25.83 -11.83
C LEU A 15 -7.19 -24.56 -11.43
N GLY A 16 -8.53 -24.57 -11.53
CA GLY A 16 -9.37 -23.45 -11.12
C GLY A 16 -9.19 -23.06 -9.66
N ALA A 17 -9.15 -24.04 -8.75
CA ALA A 17 -8.95 -23.79 -7.32
C ALA A 17 -7.53 -23.29 -7.02
N LYS A 18 -6.51 -23.87 -7.69
CA LYS A 18 -5.11 -23.45 -7.54
C LYS A 18 -4.90 -21.99 -7.95
N VAL A 19 -5.50 -21.55 -9.05
CA VAL A 19 -5.37 -20.17 -9.52
C VAL A 19 -6.02 -19.19 -8.54
N VAL A 20 -7.21 -19.50 -8.02
CA VAL A 20 -7.87 -18.64 -7.02
C VAL A 20 -7.06 -18.58 -5.72
N ALA A 21 -6.54 -19.72 -5.25
CA ALA A 21 -5.69 -19.78 -4.07
C ALA A 21 -4.41 -18.94 -4.24
N ALA A 22 -3.76 -19.03 -5.40
CA ALA A 22 -2.58 -18.24 -5.73
C ALA A 22 -2.92 -16.73 -5.77
N MET A 23 -4.01 -16.35 -6.44
CA MET A 23 -4.47 -14.96 -6.49
C MET A 23 -4.70 -14.39 -5.09
N LEU A 24 -5.41 -15.11 -4.22
CA LEU A 24 -5.67 -14.68 -2.84
C LEU A 24 -4.36 -14.53 -2.05
N MET A 25 -3.44 -15.49 -2.17
CA MET A 25 -2.15 -15.44 -1.50
C MET A 25 -1.35 -14.20 -1.92
N PHE A 26 -1.13 -14.01 -3.23
CA PHE A 26 -0.32 -12.89 -3.73
C PHE A 26 -0.98 -11.54 -3.46
N ALA A 27 -2.29 -11.41 -3.68
CA ALA A 27 -3.02 -10.18 -3.39
C ALA A 27 -2.92 -9.78 -1.92
N THR A 28 -3.00 -10.76 -1.01
CA THR A 28 -2.86 -10.54 0.43
C THR A 28 -1.45 -10.07 0.79
N VAL A 29 -0.42 -10.76 0.28
CA VAL A 29 0.99 -10.39 0.55
C VAL A 29 1.30 -8.99 0.01
N SER A 30 0.93 -8.68 -1.24
CA SER A 30 1.14 -7.34 -1.79
C SER A 30 0.33 -6.27 -1.05
N GLY A 31 -0.90 -6.61 -0.63
CA GLY A 31 -1.77 -5.71 0.11
C GLY A 31 -1.18 -5.35 1.47
N ILE A 32 -0.64 -6.32 2.21
CA ILE A 32 0.01 -6.09 3.51
C ILE A 32 1.24 -5.20 3.34
N LEU A 33 2.09 -5.48 2.34
CA LEU A 33 3.28 -4.66 2.08
C LEU A 33 2.92 -3.20 1.76
N MET A 34 1.91 -2.99 0.92
CA MET A 34 1.43 -1.64 0.59
C MET A 34 0.79 -0.96 1.80
N ALA A 35 -0.01 -1.68 2.59
CA ALA A 35 -0.63 -1.14 3.81
C ALA A 35 0.42 -0.68 4.82
N LEU A 36 1.46 -1.48 5.04
CA LEU A 36 2.58 -1.11 5.92
C LEU A 36 3.32 0.12 5.40
N PHE A 37 3.63 0.14 4.09
CA PHE A 37 4.31 1.27 3.47
C PHE A 37 3.53 2.57 3.62
N LEU A 38 2.23 2.57 3.28
CA LEU A 38 1.38 3.75 3.37
C LEU A 38 1.20 4.22 4.82
N ASN A 39 1.07 3.28 5.77
CA ASN A 39 0.97 3.61 7.20
C ASN A 39 2.24 4.30 7.72
N THR A 40 3.42 3.79 7.37
CA THR A 40 4.68 4.40 7.80
C THR A 40 4.97 5.71 7.08
N ALA A 41 4.74 5.78 5.76
CA ALA A 41 4.97 7.00 4.98
C ALA A 41 4.04 8.15 5.41
N GLY A 42 2.74 7.88 5.54
CA GLY A 42 1.77 8.87 6.03
C GLY A 42 2.10 9.34 7.44
N GLY A 43 2.40 8.42 8.36
CA GLY A 43 2.81 8.77 9.71
C GLY A 43 4.11 9.59 9.77
N ALA A 44 5.06 9.32 8.87
CA ALA A 44 6.29 10.10 8.77
C ALA A 44 6.02 11.53 8.29
N TRP A 45 5.15 11.72 7.29
CA TRP A 45 4.78 13.05 6.82
C TRP A 45 3.99 13.86 7.86
N ASP A 46 3.04 13.25 8.58
CA ASP A 46 2.32 13.92 9.68
C ASP A 46 3.28 14.34 10.80
N ASN A 47 4.20 13.45 11.18
CA ASN A 47 5.21 13.76 12.20
C ASN A 47 6.20 14.84 11.75
N ALA A 48 6.60 14.85 10.48
CA ALA A 48 7.46 15.89 9.92
C ALA A 48 6.77 17.27 9.93
N LYS A 49 5.49 17.32 9.52
CA LYS A 49 4.66 18.53 9.63
C LYS A 49 4.60 19.01 11.07
N LYS A 50 4.21 18.14 12.02
CA LYS A 50 4.16 18.47 13.46
C LYS A 50 5.49 18.95 14.02
N PHE A 51 6.61 18.37 13.59
CA PHE A 51 7.94 18.83 13.99
C PHE A 51 8.18 20.28 13.55
N ILE A 52 7.87 20.62 12.31
CA ILE A 52 7.97 22.01 11.82
C ILE A 52 7.01 22.93 12.58
N GLU A 53 5.81 22.45 12.91
CA GLU A 53 4.85 23.20 13.72
C GLU A 53 5.35 23.55 15.13
N THR A 54 6.34 22.83 15.68
CA THR A 54 6.97 23.18 16.97
C THR A 54 7.90 24.41 16.92
N GLY A 55 8.16 24.96 15.73
CA GLY A 55 9.08 26.09 15.53
C GLY A 55 10.39 25.71 14.84
N ALA A 56 10.65 24.41 14.64
CA ALA A 56 11.76 23.94 13.83
C ALA A 56 11.57 24.36 12.35
N LEU A 57 12.68 24.58 11.63
CA LEU A 57 12.67 24.88 10.18
C LEU A 57 11.74 26.06 9.80
N GLY A 58 11.70 27.10 10.63
CA GLY A 58 10.92 28.32 10.37
C GLY A 58 9.48 28.31 10.90
N GLY A 59 9.01 27.21 11.49
CA GLY A 59 7.72 27.20 12.18
C GLY A 59 6.50 27.24 11.26
N LYS A 60 5.32 27.41 11.86
CA LYS A 60 4.04 27.52 11.13
C LYS A 60 4.05 28.68 10.14
N GLY A 61 3.57 28.41 8.94
CA GLY A 61 3.42 29.39 7.87
C GLY A 61 4.66 29.60 6.99
N SER A 62 5.79 29.00 7.37
CA SER A 62 7.00 28.97 6.53
C SER A 62 6.79 28.16 5.25
N ASP A 63 7.70 28.32 4.28
CA ASP A 63 7.67 27.53 3.05
C ASP A 63 7.92 26.04 3.33
N CYS A 64 8.75 25.72 4.34
CA CYS A 64 8.93 24.35 4.83
C CYS A 64 7.63 23.77 5.41
N HIS A 65 6.86 24.57 6.16
CA HIS A 65 5.57 24.15 6.71
C HIS A 65 4.55 23.87 5.59
N LYS A 66 4.48 24.74 4.57
CA LYS A 66 3.59 24.52 3.42
C LYS A 66 3.95 23.24 2.65
N ALA A 67 5.23 23.01 2.41
CA ALA A 67 5.69 21.78 1.75
C ALA A 67 5.37 20.52 2.57
N ALA A 68 5.51 20.57 3.90
CA ALA A 68 5.17 19.45 4.77
C ALA A 68 3.65 19.19 4.83
N VAL A 69 2.81 20.23 4.76
CA VAL A 69 1.35 20.07 4.64
C VAL A 69 0.99 19.34 3.35
N THR A 70 1.62 19.68 2.21
CA THR A 70 1.39 18.98 0.93
C THR A 70 1.83 17.52 0.97
N GLY A 71 2.84 17.16 1.77
CA GLY A 71 3.23 15.75 1.94
C GLY A 71 2.29 14.96 2.84
N ASP A 72 1.61 15.62 3.77
CA ASP A 72 0.68 14.99 4.72
C ASP A 72 -0.72 14.73 4.13
N THR A 73 -1.17 15.54 3.15
CA THR A 73 -2.48 15.45 2.49
C THR A 73 -2.42 14.81 1.11
#